data_AF-A0A9E5RY18-F1
#
_entry.id   AF-A0A9E5RY18-F1
#
_cell.length_a   1.000
_cell.length_b   1.000
_cell.length_c   1.000
_cell.angle_alpha   90.00
_cell.angle_beta   90.00
_cell.angle_gamma   90.00
#
_symmetry.space_group_name_H-M   'P 1'
#
loop_
_entity.id
_entity.type
_entity.pdbx_description
1 polymer ?
#
loop_
_entity_poly.entity_id
_entity_poly.type
_entity_poly.pdbx_seq_one_letter_code
_entity_poly.pdbx_strand_id
1 'polypeptide(L)'
;MKFKALSLLAGAVVLTLTTTSFAVNAQSRSNTPLVVAQAQQLPEKFQRLGLSDSQTSKIGNIYSQMRSEISGVLTEEQRQQYQSAIQNGTPEKQAFKSLQLSEEQKTQIKAIKNTKKEEIQGVLTPEQRQQLQQFKQNRGDRRQQTNS
;
A
#
# COMPACT_ATOMS: atom_id res chain seq x y z
N MET A 1 -64.85 9.20 4.46
CA MET A 1 -64.74 8.13 3.44
C MET A 1 -63.52 8.41 2.58
N LYS A 2 -62.74 7.37 2.26
CA LYS A 2 -61.55 7.39 1.39
C LYS A 2 -62.03 7.21 -0.06
N PHE A 3 -61.36 7.80 -1.06
CA PHE A 3 -60.85 7.14 -2.27
C PHE A 3 -60.03 8.13 -3.12
N LYS A 4 -58.92 7.62 -3.67
CA LYS A 4 -57.94 8.28 -4.54
C LYS A 4 -58.36 8.16 -6.01
N ALA A 5 -57.95 9.10 -6.85
CA ALA A 5 -57.88 8.91 -8.30
C ALA A 5 -56.59 9.54 -8.87
N LEU A 6 -55.87 8.73 -9.65
CA LEU A 6 -54.70 9.09 -10.45
C LEU A 6 -55.10 9.98 -11.63
N SER A 7 -54.21 10.88 -12.05
CA SER A 7 -54.25 11.46 -13.39
C SER A 7 -52.83 11.55 -13.96
N LEU A 8 -52.59 10.77 -15.01
CA LEU A 8 -51.44 10.82 -15.90
C LEU A 8 -51.80 11.75 -17.06
N LEU A 9 -51.06 12.85 -17.23
CA LEU A 9 -51.11 13.65 -18.45
C LEU A 9 -49.71 13.72 -19.06
N ALA A 10 -49.57 13.01 -20.17
CA ALA A 10 -48.45 13.11 -21.09
C ALA A 10 -48.54 14.46 -21.84
N GLY A 11 -47.43 15.19 -21.87
CA GLY A 11 -47.25 16.38 -22.71
C GLY A 11 -45.90 16.28 -23.41
N ALA A 12 -45.92 16.00 -24.71
CA ALA A 12 -44.75 15.97 -25.57
C ALA A 12 -44.23 17.39 -25.82
N VAL A 13 -42.92 17.60 -25.67
CA VAL A 13 -42.24 18.81 -26.13
C VAL A 13 -41.26 18.40 -27.24
N VAL A 14 -41.57 18.81 -28.47
CA VAL A 14 -40.62 18.84 -29.58
C VAL A 14 -40.20 20.29 -29.79
N LEU A 15 -38.91 20.57 -29.59
CA LEU A 15 -38.24 21.76 -30.09
C LEU A 15 -36.77 21.40 -30.35
N THR A 16 -36.47 21.07 -31.61
CA THR A 16 -35.11 20.94 -32.12
C THR A 16 -34.67 22.28 -32.71
N LEU A 17 -33.73 22.96 -32.05
CA LEU A 17 -32.88 23.94 -32.73
C LEU A 17 -31.45 23.39 -32.74
N THR A 18 -30.95 23.03 -33.92
CA THR A 18 -29.58 22.61 -34.16
C THR A 18 -28.68 23.81 -34.35
N THR A 19 -27.91 24.17 -33.33
CA THR A 19 -26.75 25.08 -33.47
C THR A 19 -25.48 24.27 -33.26
N THR A 20 -24.89 23.76 -34.34
CA THR A 20 -23.55 23.15 -34.29
C THR A 20 -22.51 24.23 -34.56
N SER A 21 -21.60 24.43 -33.60
CA SER A 21 -20.21 24.79 -33.86
C SER A 21 -19.30 24.43 -32.68
N PHE A 22 -18.60 23.31 -32.90
CA PHE A 22 -17.24 22.96 -32.46
C PHE A 22 -16.83 23.28 -31.01
N ALA A 23 -17.21 22.42 -30.07
CA ALA A 23 -16.37 22.20 -28.89
C ALA A 23 -15.18 21.30 -29.30
N VAL A 24 -13.99 21.88 -29.33
CA VAL A 24 -12.72 21.14 -29.35
C VAL A 24 -12.65 20.30 -28.08
N ASN A 25 -13.04 19.02 -28.17
CA ASN A 25 -12.67 18.04 -27.16
C ASN A 25 -11.25 17.61 -27.46
N ALA A 26 -10.28 18.24 -26.79
CA ALA A 26 -8.95 17.69 -26.62
C ALA A 26 -9.11 16.39 -25.81
N GLN A 27 -9.30 15.29 -26.53
CA GLN A 27 -9.36 13.94 -26.00
C GLN A 27 -7.95 13.53 -25.58
N SER A 28 -7.52 14.02 -24.41
CA SER A 28 -6.41 13.42 -23.69
C SER A 28 -6.88 12.09 -23.12
N ARG A 29 -6.48 11.07 -23.86
CA ARG A 29 -6.51 9.65 -23.52
C ARG A 29 -5.98 9.41 -22.10
N SER A 30 -6.49 8.34 -21.51
CA SER A 30 -6.13 7.71 -20.22
C SER A 30 -6.42 8.53 -18.95
N ASN A 31 -7.64 8.36 -18.44
CA ASN A 31 -7.85 8.21 -16.99
C ASN A 31 -7.17 6.91 -16.53
N THR A 32 -5.85 6.87 -16.47
CA THR A 32 -5.23 6.18 -15.35
C THR A 32 -5.41 7.15 -14.19
N PRO A 33 -6.10 6.80 -13.09
CA PRO A 33 -5.80 7.50 -11.86
C PRO A 33 -4.32 7.22 -11.65
N LEU A 34 -3.49 8.24 -11.87
CA LEU A 34 -2.13 8.26 -11.40
C LEU A 34 -2.27 8.33 -9.87
N VAL A 35 -2.70 7.23 -9.28
CA VAL A 35 -2.35 6.87 -7.92
C VAL A 35 -0.85 6.63 -8.03
N VAL A 36 -0.09 7.72 -8.04
CA VAL A 36 1.21 7.73 -7.41
C VAL A 36 0.92 7.57 -5.91
N ALA A 37 0.38 6.40 -5.54
CA ALA A 37 0.75 5.80 -4.28
C ALA A 37 2.27 5.87 -4.37
N GLN A 38 2.86 6.74 -3.54
CA GLN A 38 4.29 6.79 -3.31
C GLN A 38 4.75 5.35 -3.43
N ALA A 39 5.46 5.01 -4.51
CA ALA A 39 5.81 3.62 -4.75
C ALA A 39 6.71 3.30 -3.56
N GLN A 40 6.12 2.69 -2.52
CA GLN A 40 6.79 2.40 -1.27
C GLN A 40 7.86 1.43 -1.71
N GLN A 41 9.07 1.94 -1.93
CA GLN A 41 10.07 1.22 -2.68
C GLN A 41 10.28 -0.09 -1.92
N LEU A 42 9.96 -1.20 -2.60
CA LEU A 42 10.09 -2.51 -2.00
C LEU A 42 11.53 -2.64 -1.52
N PRO A 43 11.78 -3.30 -0.38
CA PRO A 43 13.14 -3.49 0.09
C PRO A 43 14.01 -4.05 -1.04
N GLU A 44 15.21 -3.50 -1.24
CA GLU A 44 16.14 -3.80 -2.35
C GLU A 44 16.23 -5.30 -2.69
N LYS A 45 16.23 -6.17 -1.68
CA LYS A 45 16.25 -7.64 -1.84
C LYS A 45 15.12 -8.20 -2.73
N PHE A 46 13.95 -7.55 -2.76
CA PHE A 46 12.80 -7.94 -3.58
C PHE A 46 12.92 -7.39 -5.01
N GLN A 47 13.53 -6.22 -5.18
CA GLN A 47 13.78 -5.63 -6.51
C GLN A 47 14.70 -6.54 -7.34
N ARG A 48 15.56 -7.32 -6.67
CA ARG A 48 16.51 -8.26 -7.30
C ARG A 48 15.92 -9.64 -7.64
N LEU A 49 14.62 -9.88 -7.37
CA LEU A 49 13.97 -11.18 -7.63
C LEU A 49 13.28 -11.26 -8.99
N GLY A 50 13.34 -10.21 -9.81
CA GLY A 50 12.63 -10.17 -11.09
C GLY A 50 11.11 -10.33 -10.90
N LEU A 51 10.53 -9.55 -9.97
CA LEU A 51 9.09 -9.60 -9.69
C LEU A 51 8.29 -9.07 -10.88
N SER A 52 7.15 -9.69 -11.17
CA SER A 52 6.18 -9.10 -12.10
C SER A 52 5.49 -7.88 -11.49
N ASP A 53 4.85 -7.05 -12.31
CA ASP A 53 4.09 -5.88 -11.83
C ASP A 53 2.98 -6.27 -10.85
N SER A 54 2.30 -7.39 -11.13
CA SER A 54 1.27 -7.94 -10.24
C SER A 54 1.84 -8.38 -8.89
N GLN A 55 3.00 -9.05 -8.88
CA GLN A 55 3.68 -9.43 -7.64
C GLN A 55 4.13 -8.18 -6.87
N THR A 56 4.71 -7.20 -7.56
CA THR A 56 5.17 -5.94 -6.98
C THR A 56 4.02 -5.19 -6.30
N SER A 57 2.87 -5.08 -6.98
CA SER A 57 1.67 -4.44 -6.42
C SER A 57 1.14 -5.21 -5.20
N LYS A 58 1.01 -6.55 -5.27
CA LYS A 58 0.56 -7.36 -4.14
C LYS A 58 1.46 -7.21 -2.92
N ILE A 59 2.78 -7.27 -3.12
CA ILE A 59 3.75 -7.12 -2.03
C ILE A 59 3.68 -5.69 -1.46
N GLY A 60 3.53 -4.66 -2.30
CA GLY A 60 3.35 -3.28 -1.86
C GLY A 60 2.09 -3.10 -0.99
N ASN A 61 0.98 -3.75 -1.36
CA ASN A 61 -0.24 -3.76 -0.55
C ASN A 61 -0.02 -4.46 0.80
N ILE A 62 0.67 -5.61 0.81
CA ILE A 62 1.02 -6.31 2.06
C ILE A 62 1.88 -5.42 2.97
N TYR A 63 2.84 -4.67 2.42
CA TYR A 63 3.63 -3.71 3.19
C TYR A 63 2.79 -2.57 3.77
N SER A 64 1.84 -2.05 3.00
CA SER A 64 0.95 -0.98 3.45
C SER A 64 0.04 -1.47 4.57
N GLN A 65 -0.53 -2.67 4.44
CA GLN A 65 -1.34 -3.31 5.48
C GLN A 65 -0.52 -3.56 6.75
N MET A 66 0.70 -4.12 6.61
CA MET A 66 1.61 -4.33 7.73
C MET A 66 1.89 -3.04 8.51
N ARG A 67 2.13 -1.92 7.79
CA ARG A 67 2.35 -0.60 8.42
C ARG A 67 1.12 -0.14 9.18
N SER A 68 -0.07 -0.29 8.59
CA SER A 68 -1.34 0.06 9.24
C SER A 68 -1.58 -0.76 10.50
N GLU A 69 -1.38 -2.09 10.45
CA GLU A 69 -1.54 -2.99 11.59
C GLU A 69 -0.54 -2.65 12.71
N ILE A 70 0.73 -2.38 12.36
CA ILE A 70 1.74 -1.95 13.33
C ILE A 70 1.36 -0.61 13.97
N SER A 71 0.86 0.35 13.19
CA SER A 71 0.41 1.64 13.72
C SER A 71 -0.76 1.51 14.70
N GLY A 72 -1.60 0.48 14.53
CA GLY A 72 -2.69 0.14 15.45
C GLY A 72 -2.23 -0.42 16.79
N VAL A 73 -1.01 -0.96 16.88
CA VAL A 73 -0.40 -1.45 18.14
C VAL A 73 0.20 -0.32 18.97
N LEU A 74 0.53 0.81 18.34
CA LEU A 74 1.13 1.96 19.01
C LEU A 74 0.09 2.74 19.82
N THR A 75 0.56 3.45 20.85
CA THR A 75 -0.26 4.47 21.54
C THR A 75 -0.38 5.73 20.67
N GLU A 76 -1.29 6.63 21.05
CA GLU A 76 -1.44 7.89 20.33
C GLU A 76 -0.18 8.77 20.43
N GLU A 77 0.44 8.81 21.60
CA GLU A 77 1.68 9.55 21.85
C GLU A 77 2.84 8.98 21.01
N GLN A 78 2.96 7.65 20.94
CA GLN A 78 3.97 6.99 20.12
C GLN A 78 3.75 7.25 18.62
N ARG A 79 2.50 7.29 18.15
CA ARG A 79 2.18 7.66 16.76
C ARG A 79 2.58 9.09 16.45
N GLN A 80 2.28 10.03 17.36
CA GLN A 80 2.67 11.43 17.19
C GLN A 80 4.19 11.61 17.21
N GLN A 81 4.89 10.96 18.13
CA GLN A 81 6.36 10.96 18.19
C GLN A 81 6.94 10.43 16.88
N TYR A 82 6.42 9.30 16.39
CA TYR A 82 6.85 8.71 15.13
C TYR A 82 6.62 9.67 13.95
N GLN A 83 5.41 10.22 13.82
CA GLN A 83 5.06 11.14 12.74
C GLN A 83 5.92 12.41 12.75
N SER A 84 6.16 12.98 13.93
CA SER A 84 7.05 14.14 14.11
C SER A 84 8.49 13.81 13.71
N ALA A 85 9.01 12.66 14.12
CA ALA A 85 10.35 12.22 13.73
C ALA A 85 10.50 12.10 12.20
N ILE A 86 9.51 11.53 11.52
CA ILE A 86 9.47 11.46 10.05
C ILE A 86 9.42 12.85 9.41
N GLN A 87 8.56 13.74 9.91
CA GLN A 87 8.45 15.12 9.41
C GLN A 87 9.76 15.90 9.57
N ASN A 88 10.52 15.61 10.62
CA ASN A 88 11.83 16.18 10.86
C ASN A 88 12.96 15.49 10.04
N GLY A 89 12.62 14.62 9.09
CA GLY A 89 13.58 13.97 8.20
C GLY A 89 14.27 12.74 8.81
N THR A 90 13.83 12.24 9.97
CA THR A 90 14.37 11.03 10.56
C THR A 90 13.99 9.82 9.68
N PRO A 91 14.94 8.95 9.31
CA PRO A 91 14.61 7.75 8.55
C PRO A 91 13.59 6.87 9.29
N GLU A 92 12.62 6.31 8.56
CA GLU A 92 11.51 5.51 9.09
C GLU A 92 11.94 4.46 10.11
N LYS A 93 12.99 3.71 9.76
CA LYS A 93 13.56 2.67 10.61
C LYS A 93 14.14 3.21 11.92
N GLN A 94 14.71 4.41 11.91
CA GLN A 94 15.28 5.04 13.08
C GLN A 94 14.19 5.65 13.96
N ALA A 95 13.23 6.35 13.36
CA ALA A 95 12.04 6.88 14.05
C ALA A 95 11.27 5.77 14.79
N PHE A 96 11.05 4.63 14.13
CA PHE A 96 10.39 3.49 14.76
C PHE A 96 11.20 2.88 15.91
N LYS A 97 12.54 2.82 15.78
CA LYS A 97 13.43 2.29 16.83
C LYS A 97 13.52 3.20 18.05
N SER A 98 13.31 4.51 17.89
CA SER A 98 13.29 5.46 19.00
C SER A 98 12.01 5.42 19.82
N LEU A 99 10.99 4.67 19.38
CA LEU A 99 9.78 4.45 20.16
C LEU A 99 10.09 3.55 21.35
N GLN A 100 9.65 3.95 22.54
CA GLN A 100 9.70 3.13 23.74
C GLN A 100 8.54 2.12 23.70
N LEU A 101 8.77 0.99 23.03
CA LEU A 101 7.77 -0.07 22.88
C LEU A 101 7.75 -0.99 24.11
N SER A 102 6.56 -1.36 24.58
CA SER A 102 6.39 -2.40 25.61
C SER A 102 6.73 -3.79 25.06
N GLU A 103 6.92 -4.77 25.94
CA GLU A 103 7.18 -6.16 25.52
C GLU A 103 5.97 -6.78 24.80
N GLU A 104 4.76 -6.44 25.21
CA GLU A 104 3.51 -6.85 24.55
C GLU A 104 3.45 -6.26 23.13
N GLN A 105 3.74 -4.97 22.97
CA GLN A 105 3.77 -4.31 21.67
C GLN A 105 4.82 -4.94 20.75
N LYS A 106 6.03 -5.17 21.26
CA LYS A 106 7.11 -5.85 20.51
C LYS A 106 6.67 -7.24 20.04
N THR A 107 5.99 -7.99 20.90
CA THR A 107 5.49 -9.33 20.59
C THR A 107 4.42 -9.28 19.50
N GLN A 108 3.44 -8.39 19.61
CA GLN A 108 2.40 -8.19 18.59
C GLN A 108 2.98 -7.76 17.25
N ILE A 109 3.90 -6.79 17.25
CA ILE A 109 4.59 -6.32 16.04
C ILE A 109 5.39 -7.45 15.39
N LYS A 110 6.03 -8.31 16.18
CA LYS A 110 6.75 -9.48 15.66
C LYS A 110 5.79 -10.50 15.04
N ALA A 111 4.64 -10.75 15.65
CA ALA A 111 3.61 -11.62 15.10
C ALA A 111 3.11 -11.09 13.75
N ILE A 112 2.72 -9.81 13.69
CA ILE A 112 2.30 -9.13 12.45
C ILE A 112 3.37 -9.30 11.35
N LYS A 113 4.64 -9.01 11.66
CA LYS A 113 5.74 -9.13 10.70
C LYS A 113 5.92 -10.57 10.20
N ASN A 114 5.70 -11.57 11.05
CA ASN A 114 5.81 -12.97 10.65
C ASN A 114 4.66 -13.37 9.73
N THR A 115 3.43 -13.05 10.08
CA THR A 115 2.25 -13.31 9.24
C THR A 115 2.39 -12.67 7.86
N LYS A 116 2.74 -11.37 7.80
CA LYS A 116 2.92 -10.68 6.52
C LYS A 116 4.09 -11.21 5.70
N LYS A 117 5.13 -11.74 6.36
CA LYS A 117 6.24 -12.42 5.67
C LYS A 117 5.77 -13.72 5.01
N GLU A 118 4.89 -14.48 5.65
CA GLU A 118 4.28 -15.69 5.07
C GLU A 118 3.37 -15.35 3.89
N GLU A 119 2.55 -14.30 4.01
CA GLU A 119 1.74 -13.78 2.89
C GLU A 119 2.62 -13.42 1.69
N ILE A 120 3.74 -12.71 1.90
CA ILE A 120 4.70 -12.39 0.83
C ILE A 120 5.29 -13.67 0.22
N GLN A 121 5.61 -14.68 1.02
CA GLN A 121 6.11 -15.95 0.50
C GLN A 121 5.09 -16.66 -0.39
N GLY A 122 3.79 -16.50 -0.14
CA GLY A 122 2.72 -17.01 -0.99
C GLY A 122 2.60 -16.30 -2.34
N VAL A 123 3.14 -15.08 -2.48
CA VAL A 123 3.13 -14.31 -3.74
C VAL A 123 4.30 -14.69 -4.66
N LEU A 124 5.38 -15.24 -4.10
CA LEU A 124 6.62 -15.56 -4.83
C LEU A 124 6.58 -16.97 -5.46
N THR A 125 7.26 -17.13 -6.58
CA THR A 125 7.50 -18.47 -7.16
C THR A 125 8.47 -19.29 -6.29
N PRO A 126 8.52 -20.63 -6.42
CA PRO A 126 9.52 -21.46 -5.75
C PRO A 126 10.96 -20.96 -5.97
N GLU A 127 11.31 -20.57 -7.21
CA GLU A 127 12.64 -20.11 -7.60
C GLU A 127 12.97 -18.77 -6.94
N GLN A 128 12.02 -17.82 -6.95
CA GLN A 128 12.18 -16.52 -6.27
C GLN A 128 12.33 -16.69 -4.75
N ARG A 129 11.61 -17.66 -4.15
CA ARG A 129 11.77 -17.99 -2.72
C ARG A 129 13.16 -18.53 -2.42
N GLN A 130 13.70 -19.39 -3.28
CA GLN A 130 15.05 -19.93 -3.13
C GLN A 130 16.11 -18.82 -3.23
N GLN A 131 16.00 -17.93 -4.21
CA GLN A 131 16.88 -16.75 -4.33
C GLN A 131 16.82 -15.85 -3.09
N LEU A 132 15.62 -15.61 -2.56
CA LEU A 132 15.44 -14.83 -1.34
C LEU A 132 16.09 -15.49 -0.11
N GLN A 133 16.12 -16.83 -0.05
CA GLN A 133 16.82 -17.56 1.01
C GLN A 133 18.33 -17.45 0.88
N GLN A 134 18.88 -17.57 -0.34
CA GLN A 134 20.31 -17.38 -0.61
C GLN A 134 20.76 -15.97 -0.21
N PHE A 135 19.97 -14.92 -0.53
CA PHE A 135 20.28 -13.56 -0.09
C PHE A 135 20.35 -13.40 1.43
N LYS A 136 19.59 -14.20 2.19
CA LYS A 136 19.64 -14.18 3.66
C LYS A 136 20.88 -14.90 4.19
N GLN A 137 21.21 -16.07 3.64
CA GLN A 137 22.40 -16.84 4.01
C GLN A 137 23.67 -16.02 3.76
N ASN A 138 23.81 -15.48 2.55
CA ASN A 138 24.96 -14.65 2.16
C ASN A 138 25.15 -13.39 3.04
N ARG A 139 24.06 -12.87 3.64
CA ARG A 139 24.14 -11.77 4.62
C ARG A 139 24.55 -12.23 6.01
N GLY A 140 24.20 -13.46 6.39
CA GLY A 140 24.65 -14.08 7.63
C GLY A 140 26.16 -14.31 7.62
N ASP A 141 26.67 -14.92 6.55
CA ASP A 141 28.08 -15.30 6.43
C ASP A 141 29.01 -14.09 6.45
N ARG A 142 28.64 -13.01 5.74
CA ARG A 142 29.41 -11.75 5.77
C ARG A 142 29.50 -11.13 7.16
N ARG A 143 28.45 -11.23 7.98
CA ARG A 143 28.46 -10.68 9.35
C ARG A 143 29.35 -11.48 10.28
N GLN A 144 29.48 -12.79 10.05
CA GLN A 144 30.39 -13.63 10.82
C GLN A 144 31.84 -13.34 10.46
N GLN A 145 32.13 -13.11 9.17
CA GLN A 145 33.46 -12.73 8.69
C GLN A 145 33.91 -11.33 9.15
N THR A 146 32.99 -10.37 9.34
CA THR A 146 33.35 -9.04 9.85
C THR A 146 33.53 -8.98 11.36
N ASN A 147 33.09 -10.01 12.09
CA ASN A 147 33.14 -10.09 13.55
C ASN A 147 34.19 -11.11 14.06
N SER A 148 34.96 -11.71 13.15
CA SER A 148 36.11 -12.60 13.45
C SER A 148 37.41 -11.86 13.16
#